data_AF-F6I7K5-F1
#
_entry.id   AF-F6I7K5-F1
#
_cell.length_a   1.000
_cell.length_b   1.000
_cell.length_c   1.000
_cell.angle_alpha   90.00
_cell.angle_beta   90.00
_cell.angle_gamma   90.00
#
_symmetry.space_group_name_H-M   'P 1'
#
loop_
_entity.id
_entity.type
_entity.pdbx_description
1 polymer ?
#
loop_
_entity_poly.entity_id
_entity_poly.type
_entity_poly.pdbx_seq_one_letter_code
_entity_poly.pdbx_strand_id
1 'polypeptide(L)' 'SFNLLVNNGAAAGQVIFHTHIHIIPRKARDCLWTSESLRRRTLKLDQEASQLADRVREQLSFLNNAEESKDQGSSLTGD' A
#
# COMPACT_ATOMS: atom_id res chain seq x y z
N SER A 1 -19.55 6.61 -10.69
CA SER A 1 -18.17 6.22 -10.29
C SER A 1 -18.08 6.24 -8.78
N PHE A 2 -17.02 5.67 -8.19
CA PHE A 2 -16.77 5.75 -6.75
C PHE A 2 -15.26 5.75 -6.48
N ASN A 3 -14.87 6.23 -5.30
CA ASN A 3 -13.51 6.10 -4.78
C ASN A 3 -13.45 4.97 -3.75
N LEU A 4 -12.33 4.24 -3.74
CA LEU A 4 -11.97 3.27 -2.71
C LEU A 4 -10.77 3.82 -1.95
N LEU A 5 -10.85 3.93 -0.62
CA LEU A 5 -9.80 4.54 0.20
C LEU A 5 -9.59 3.75 1.50
N VAL A 6 -8.32 3.67 1.91
CA VAL A 6 -7.89 3.23 3.25
C VAL A 6 -6.94 4.28 3.80
N ASN A 7 -7.18 4.74 5.03
CA ASN A 7 -6.28 5.64 5.74
C ASN A 7 -5.46 4.82 6.74
N ASN A 8 -4.14 4.85 6.62
CA ASN A 8 -3.21 4.15 7.50
C ASN A 8 -2.39 5.17 8.30
N GLY A 9 -2.75 5.36 9.58
CA GLY A 9 -2.12 6.30 10.51
C GLY A 9 -2.79 7.68 10.56
N ALA A 10 -2.62 8.36 11.69
CA ALA A 10 -3.26 9.67 11.96
C ALA A 10 -2.89 10.74 10.92
N ALA A 11 -1.62 10.79 10.49
CA ALA A 11 -1.15 11.73 9.47
C ALA A 11 -1.81 11.50 8.09
N ALA A 12 -2.28 10.29 7.81
CA ALA A 12 -3.04 9.96 6.62
C ALA A 12 -4.56 10.23 6.77
N GLY A 13 -5.00 10.81 7.89
CA GLY A 13 -6.41 11.08 8.19
C GLY A 13 -7.17 9.92 8.83
N GLN A 14 -6.49 8.91 9.37
CA GLN A 14 -7.14 7.85 10.13
C GLN A 14 -7.58 8.35 11.51
N VAL A 15 -8.87 8.23 11.81
CA VAL A 15 -9.44 8.60 13.12
C VAL A 15 -9.98 7.39 13.89
N ILE A 16 -10.31 6.30 13.20
CA ILE A 16 -10.69 5.02 13.79
C ILE A 16 -9.57 4.01 13.54
N PHE A 17 -8.93 3.53 14.62
CA PHE A 17 -7.81 2.59 14.58
C PHE A 17 -8.28 1.13 14.51
N HIS A 18 -9.16 0.87 13.56
CA HIS A 18 -9.52 -0.44 13.04
C HIS A 18 -9.50 -0.32 11.53
N THR A 19 -8.87 -1.26 10.81
CA THR A 19 -8.81 -1.19 9.35
C THR A 19 -10.22 -1.17 8.77
N HIS A 20 -10.56 -0.09 8.08
CA HIS A 20 -11.84 0.06 7.40
C HIS A 20 -11.60 0.58 5.99
N ILE A 21 -12.46 0.15 5.08
CA ILE A 21 -12.40 0.52 3.67
C ILE A 21 -13.56 1.49 3.41
N HIS A 22 -13.24 2.69 2.95
CA HIS A 22 -14.26 3.63 2.49
C HIS A 22 -14.65 3.32 1.06
N ILE A 23 -15.95 3.13 0.81
CA ILE A 23 -16.54 3.14 -0.53
C ILE A 23 -17.34 4.43 -0.65
N ILE A 24 -16.87 5.37 -1.48
CA ILE A 24 -17.44 6.73 -1.58
C ILE A 24 -18.03 6.94 -2.97
N PRO A 25 -19.37 6.90 -3.13
CA PRO A 25 -20.02 7.22 -4.41
C PRO A 25 -19.66 8.63 -4.88
N ARG A 26 -19.43 8.80 -6.19
CA ARG A 26 -19.01 10.06 -6.81
C ARG A 26 -19.99 10.56 -7.85
N LYS A 27 -20.17 11.88 -7.90
CA LYS A 27 -20.87 12.62 -8.95
C LYS A 27 -19.90 13.59 -9.64
N ALA A 28 -20.17 13.92 -10.91
CA ALA A 28 -19.36 14.90 -11.62
C ALA A 28 -19.31 16.24 -10.87
N ARG A 29 -18.09 16.74 -10.61
CA ARG A 29 -17.82 18.03 -9.94
C ARG A 29 -18.36 18.13 -8.51
N ASP A 30 -18.41 17.03 -7.76
CA ASP A 30 -18.79 17.02 -6.34
C ASP A 30 -17.67 17.49 -5.39
N CYS A 31 -16.44 17.67 -5.89
CA CYS A 31 -15.29 18.25 -5.17
C CYS A 31 -15.05 17.60 -3.79
N LEU A 32 -15.05 16.26 -3.74
CA LEU A 32 -14.96 15.46 -2.51
C LEU A 32 -13.78 15.89 -1.61
N TRP A 33 -12.65 16.22 -2.20
CA TRP A 33 -11.51 16.81 -1.48
C TRP A 33 -11.22 18.20 -2.03
N THR A 34 -10.87 19.12 -1.13
CA THR A 34 -10.34 20.45 -1.51
C THR A 34 -9.11 20.32 -2.42
N SER A 35 -8.34 19.24 -2.22
CA SER A 35 -7.17 18.86 -3.00
C SER A 35 -7.49 18.21 -4.35
N GLU A 36 -8.74 17.88 -4.69
CA GLU A 36 -9.04 17.35 -6.04
C GLU A 36 -8.73 18.35 -7.15
N SER A 37 -8.72 19.64 -6.80
CA SER A 37 -8.28 20.71 -7.69
C SER A 37 -6.74 20.78 -7.83
N LEU A 38 -5.98 20.11 -6.95
CA LEU A 38 -4.53 20.08 -7.04
C LEU A 38 -4.11 19.13 -8.16
N ARG A 39 -3.44 19.69 -9.17
CA ARG A 39 -2.78 18.87 -10.19
C ARG A 39 -1.69 18.03 -9.55
N ARG A 40 -1.88 16.71 -9.61
CA ARG A 40 -0.80 15.75 -9.35
C ARG A 40 0.36 16.05 -10.31
N ARG A 41 1.57 16.17 -9.78
CA ARG A 41 2.77 16.30 -10.60
C ARG A 41 3.06 14.94 -11.24
N THR A 42 3.36 14.94 -12.52
CA THR A 42 3.82 13.73 -13.21
C THR A 42 5.11 13.25 -12.56
N LEU A 43 5.19 11.95 -12.30
CA LEU A 43 6.42 11.32 -11.83
C LEU A 43 7.49 11.43 -12.92
N LYS A 44 8.69 11.91 -12.56
CA LYS A 44 9.83 11.87 -13.47
C LYS A 44 10.33 10.44 -13.57
N LEU A 45 10.52 9.94 -14.80
CA LEU A 45 11.08 8.61 -15.04
C LEU A 45 12.61 8.70 -15.09
N ASP A 46 13.20 9.15 -13.98
CA ASP A 46 14.63 9.30 -13.83
C ASP A 46 15.22 8.16 -12.98
N GLN A 47 16.53 8.26 -12.72
CA GLN A 47 17.26 7.25 -11.97
C GLN A 47 16.70 7.08 -10.55
N GLU A 48 16.20 8.13 -9.93
CA GLU A 48 15.63 8.08 -8.57
C GLU A 48 14.37 7.21 -8.56
N ALA A 49 13.47 7.42 -9.52
CA ALA A 49 12.26 6.62 -9.67
C ALA A 49 12.57 5.13 -9.92
N SER A 50 13.56 4.83 -10.78
CA SER A 50 13.99 3.44 -11.02
C SER A 50 14.55 2.80 -9.74
N GLN A 51 15.46 3.47 -9.05
CA GLN A 51 16.06 2.96 -7.82
C GLN A 51 15.03 2.74 -6.72
N LEU A 52 14.02 3.60 -6.61
CA LEU A 52 12.93 3.40 -5.67
C LEU A 52 12.14 2.13 -6.00
N ALA A 53 11.81 1.91 -7.28
CA ALA A 53 11.11 0.72 -7.72
C ALA A 53 11.90 -0.56 -7.44
N ASP A 54 13.21 -0.55 -7.69
CA ASP A 54 14.09 -1.70 -7.43
C ASP A 54 14.16 -2.03 -5.93
N ARG A 55 14.36 -1.02 -5.07
CA ARG A 55 14.35 -1.22 -3.60
C ARG A 55 13.02 -1.77 -3.08
N VAL A 56 11.89 -1.31 -3.62
CA VAL A 56 10.57 -1.84 -3.25
C VAL A 56 10.46 -3.31 -3.66
N ARG A 57 10.92 -3.68 -4.86
CA ARG A 57 10.91 -5.06 -5.34
C ARG A 57 11.78 -5.97 -4.47
N GLU A 58 12.98 -5.52 -4.12
CA GLU A 58 13.89 -6.26 -3.24
C GLU A 58 13.24 -6.54 -1.89
N GLN A 59 12.64 -5.52 -1.25
CA GLN A 59 11.99 -5.69 0.06
C GLN A 59 10.81 -6.67 0.00
N LEU A 60 10.00 -6.62 -1.06
CA LEU A 60 8.89 -7.55 -1.24
C LEU A 60 9.39 -8.99 -1.50
N SER A 61 10.48 -9.15 -2.27
CA SER A 61 11.06 -10.48 -2.54
C SER A 61 11.67 -11.12 -1.29
N PHE A 62 12.31 -10.32 -0.43
CA PHE A 62 12.87 -10.78 0.84
C PHE A 62 11.80 -11.38 1.75
N LEU A 63 10.62 -10.75 1.82
CA LEU A 63 9.51 -11.23 2.64
C LEU A 63 8.98 -12.59 2.16
N ASN A 64 8.90 -12.81 0.84
CA ASN A 64 8.43 -14.09 0.30
C ASN A 64 9.40 -15.25 0.63
N ASN A 65 10.71 -15.01 0.54
CA ASN A 65 11.71 -16.04 0.85
C ASN A 65 11.80 -16.35 2.36
N ALA A 66 11.47 -15.39 3.23
CA ALA A 66 11.49 -15.58 4.68
C ALA A 66 10.37 -16.52 5.17
N GLU A 67 9.21 -16.52 4.51
CA GLU A 67 8.10 -17.41 4.86
C GLU A 67 8.37 -18.88 4.48
N GLU A 68 9.06 -19.16 3.38
CA GLU A 68 9.43 -20.53 2.97
C GLU A 68 10.42 -21.19 3.94
N SER A 69 11.31 -20.42 4.57
CA SER A 69 12.33 -20.96 5.49
C SER A 69 11.77 -21.46 6.84
N LYS A 70 10.53 -21.12 7.20
CA LYS A 70 9.92 -21.53 8.48
C LYS A 70 9.25 -22.91 8.45
N ASP A 71 9.05 -23.50 7.26
CA ASP A 71 8.29 -24.76 7.11
C ASP A 71 9.16 -26.04 7.22
N GLN A 72 10.49 -25.90 7.32
CA GLN A 72 11.42 -27.05 7.35
C GLN A 72 11.74 -27.55 8.78
N GLY A 73 10.95 -27.16 9.80
CA GLY A 73 11.30 -27.30 11.22
C GLY A 73 10.61 -28.40 12.03
N SER A 74 9.75 -29.26 11.48
CA SER A 74 9.12 -30.33 12.27
C SER A 74 8.96 -31.66 11.52
N SER A 75 10.04 -32.42 11.39
CA SER A 75 9.94 -33.86 11.11
C SER A 75 11.10 -34.62 11.73
N LEU A 76 11.25 -34.57 13.06
CA LEU A 76 12.02 -35.56 13.81
C LEU A 76 11.41 -35.74 15.20
N THR A 77 10.70 -36.86 15.40
CA THR A 77 10.92 -37.86 16.48
C THR A 77 9.68 -38.76 16.63
N GLY A 78 9.93 -40.07 16.70
CA GLY A 78 8.94 -41.09 17.03
C GLY A 78 9.38 -42.47 16.56
N ASP A 79 10.48 -42.97 17.14
CA ASP A 79 10.78 -44.42 17.21
C ASP A 79 9.81 -45.11 18.20
#